data_AF-A0A3A8IHC3-F1
#
_entry.id   AF-A0A3A8IHC3-F1
#
_cell.length_a   1.000
_cell.length_b   1.000
_cell.length_c   1.000
_cell.angle_alpha   90.00
_cell.angle_beta   90.00
_cell.angle_gamma   90.00
#
_symmetry.space_group_name_H-M   'P 1'
#
loop_
_entity.id
_entity.type
_entity.pdbx_description
1 polymer ?
#
loop_
_entity_poly.entity_id
_entity_poly.type
_entity_poly.pdbx_seq_one_letter_code
_entity_poly.pdbx_strand_id
1 'polypeptide(L)'
;MDPGQREDQQFGTFITGSPTATQDEKTMGMLAHLGTIAGLVVGAGFLGWAVPLFLMLTKGKESSFVRAHAVESLNFQITVAIAMTVSALLVCALGLGFITGAITFLASVVFSVMAGLKANDGELYRYPVNIRMVK
;
A
#
# COMPACT_ATOMS: atom_id res chain seq x y z
N MET A 1 16.94 21.22 24.87
CA MET A 1 17.30 20.01 24.10
C MET A 1 18.50 19.39 24.78
N ASP A 2 18.36 18.16 25.24
CA ASP A 2 19.40 17.40 25.94
C ASP A 2 20.51 16.95 24.95
N PRO A 3 21.81 17.13 25.25
CA PRO A 3 22.91 16.72 24.36
C PRO A 3 22.93 15.22 24.06
N GLY A 4 22.45 14.39 25.00
CA GLY A 4 22.39 12.94 24.85
C GLY A 4 21.44 12.47 23.75
N GLN A 5 20.43 13.30 23.42
CA GLN A 5 19.44 13.06 22.35
C GLN A 5 19.94 13.41 20.94
N ARG A 6 21.15 13.94 20.80
CA ARG A 6 21.75 14.27 19.50
C ARG A 6 22.66 13.16 18.97
N GLU A 7 23.30 12.42 19.87
CA GLU A 7 24.31 11.42 19.51
C GLU A 7 23.66 10.10 19.07
N ASP A 8 22.58 9.71 19.74
CA ASP A 8 21.65 8.63 19.38
C ASP A 8 20.88 8.92 18.08
N GLN A 9 20.45 10.16 17.85
CA GLN A 9 19.88 10.59 16.55
C GLN A 9 20.91 10.58 15.42
N GLN A 10 22.13 11.05 15.68
CA GLN A 10 23.24 10.98 14.73
C GLN A 10 23.59 9.53 14.40
N PHE A 11 23.71 8.66 15.41
CA PHE A 11 24.07 7.26 15.23
C PHE A 11 23.03 6.50 14.38
N GLY A 12 21.74 6.75 14.56
CA GLY A 12 20.68 6.20 13.70
C GLY A 12 20.72 6.72 12.25
N THR A 13 21.11 7.99 12.08
CA THR A 13 21.26 8.64 10.77
C THR A 13 22.40 8.05 9.95
N PHE A 14 23.51 7.64 10.59
CA PHE A 14 24.67 7.08 9.91
C PHE A 14 24.45 5.68 9.31
N ILE A 15 23.45 4.93 9.79
CA ILE A 15 23.15 3.57 9.31
C ILE A 15 22.06 3.56 8.21
N THR A 16 21.15 4.55 8.20
CA THR A 16 19.93 4.53 7.36
C THR A 16 19.64 5.81 6.57
N GLY A 17 20.38 6.90 6.79
CA GLY A 17 20.19 8.18 6.10
C GLY A 17 19.08 9.08 6.66
N SER A 18 18.15 8.59 7.49
CA SER A 18 17.26 9.41 8.34
C SER A 18 16.54 8.54 9.40
N PRO A 19 16.46 8.97 10.68
CA PRO A 19 15.87 8.19 11.78
C PRO A 19 14.33 8.06 11.71
N THR A 20 13.69 8.73 10.77
CA THR A 20 12.24 8.70 10.50
C THR A 20 12.05 9.01 9.02
N ALA A 21 11.09 8.36 8.35
CA ALA A 21 10.77 8.64 6.96
C ALA A 21 10.56 10.15 6.74
N THR A 22 11.19 10.70 5.71
CA THR A 22 11.03 12.10 5.32
C THR A 22 9.58 12.38 4.93
N GLN A 23 9.17 13.65 4.91
CA GLN A 23 7.80 14.01 4.50
C GLN A 23 7.50 13.57 3.05
N ASP A 24 8.49 13.61 2.16
CA ASP A 24 8.36 13.13 0.79
C ASP A 24 8.16 11.61 0.75
N GLU A 25 8.92 10.84 1.53
CA GLU A 25 8.76 9.39 1.62
C GLU A 25 7.41 8.99 2.22
N LYS A 26 6.95 9.70 3.25
CA LYS A 26 5.61 9.54 3.84
C LYS A 26 4.53 9.80 2.80
N THR A 27 4.64 10.91 2.06
CA THR A 27 3.72 11.25 0.98
C THR A 27 3.68 10.16 -0.10
N MET A 28 4.83 9.65 -0.51
CA MET A 28 4.89 8.55 -1.49
C MET A 28 4.34 7.23 -0.93
N GLY A 29 4.60 6.92 0.35
CA GLY A 29 4.00 5.77 1.03
C GLY A 29 2.47 5.87 1.08
N MET A 30 1.93 7.05 1.39
CA MET A 30 0.49 7.32 1.32
C MET A 30 -0.04 7.11 -0.10
N LEU A 31 0.63 7.69 -1.11
CA LEU A 31 0.23 7.57 -2.52
C LEU A 31 0.21 6.11 -2.99
N ALA A 32 1.13 5.27 -2.51
CA ALA A 32 1.14 3.85 -2.82
C ALA A 32 -0.14 3.13 -2.41
N HIS A 33 -0.83 3.59 -1.36
CA HIS A 33 -2.08 2.99 -0.88
C HIS A 33 -3.31 3.77 -1.35
N LEU A 34 -3.35 5.09 -1.18
CA LEU A 34 -4.51 5.91 -1.51
C LEU A 34 -4.68 6.06 -3.03
N GLY A 35 -3.58 6.05 -3.78
CA GLY A 35 -3.63 6.07 -5.24
C GLY A 35 -4.31 4.83 -5.83
N THR A 36 -4.36 3.72 -5.10
CA THR A 36 -5.09 2.53 -5.57
C THR A 36 -6.59 2.77 -5.63
N ILE A 37 -7.15 3.61 -4.75
CA ILE A 37 -8.57 3.97 -4.75
C ILE A 37 -8.92 4.73 -6.03
N ALA A 38 -8.09 5.70 -6.43
CA ALA A 38 -8.25 6.40 -7.71
C ALA A 38 -8.15 5.42 -8.89
N GLY A 39 -7.18 4.49 -8.86
CA GLY A 39 -7.06 3.43 -9.86
C GLY A 39 -8.26 2.48 -9.92
N LEU A 40 -8.88 2.17 -8.77
CA LEU A 40 -10.11 1.37 -8.71
C LEU A 40 -11.30 2.14 -9.32
N VAL A 41 -11.43 3.45 -9.09
CA VAL A 41 -12.53 4.24 -9.66
C VAL A 41 -12.35 4.43 -11.17
N VAL A 42 -11.17 4.87 -11.61
CA VAL A 42 -10.89 5.15 -13.04
C VAL A 42 -10.84 3.87 -13.86
N GLY A 43 -10.30 2.79 -13.28
CA GLY A 43 -10.15 1.50 -13.95
C GLY A 43 -11.31 0.54 -13.76
N ALA A 44 -12.48 1.00 -13.30
CA ALA A 44 -13.65 0.16 -13.01
C ALA A 44 -13.33 -1.09 -12.17
N GLY A 45 -12.47 -0.94 -11.17
CA GLY A 45 -12.04 -1.99 -10.25
C GLY A 45 -10.75 -2.72 -10.65
N PHE A 46 -10.19 -2.47 -11.84
CA PHE A 46 -9.04 -3.21 -12.34
C PHE A 46 -7.68 -2.50 -12.18
N LEU A 47 -7.62 -1.17 -12.32
CA LEU A 47 -6.35 -0.44 -12.40
C LEU A 47 -5.74 -0.04 -11.05
N GLY A 48 -6.22 -0.60 -9.93
CA GLY A 48 -5.72 -0.25 -8.60
C GLY A 48 -4.24 -0.58 -8.37
N TRP A 49 -3.66 -1.52 -9.11
CA TRP A 49 -2.24 -1.92 -9.01
C TRP A 49 -1.27 -0.94 -9.69
N ALA A 50 -1.74 -0.05 -10.57
CA ALA A 50 -0.88 0.76 -11.41
C ALA A 50 -0.01 1.75 -10.60
N VAL A 51 -0.61 2.43 -9.62
CA VAL A 51 0.09 3.41 -8.77
C VAL A 51 1.20 2.75 -7.93
N PRO A 52 0.94 1.69 -7.13
CA PRO A 52 2.00 1.07 -6.34
C PRO A 52 3.08 0.44 -7.22
N LEU A 53 2.74 -0.11 -8.39
CA LEU A 53 3.74 -0.60 -9.34
C LEU A 53 4.64 0.55 -9.84
N PHE A 54 4.04 1.67 -10.24
CA PHE A 54 4.76 2.85 -10.71
C PHE A 54 5.73 3.38 -9.64
N LEU A 55 5.27 3.52 -8.40
CA LEU A 55 6.11 3.98 -7.28
C LEU A 55 7.21 2.98 -6.94
N MET A 56 6.93 1.67 -6.98
CA MET A 56 7.94 0.64 -6.76
C MET A 56 9.08 0.74 -7.78
N LEU A 57 8.76 0.99 -9.05
CA LEU A 57 9.73 1.05 -10.15
C LEU A 57 10.53 2.35 -10.17
N THR A 58 9.89 3.48 -9.85
CA THR A 58 10.50 4.82 -9.95
C THR A 58 11.18 5.26 -8.67
N LYS A 59 10.59 4.93 -7.51
CA LYS A 59 11.01 5.46 -6.20
C LYS A 59 11.46 4.38 -5.23
N GLY A 60 11.16 3.12 -5.51
CA GLY A 60 11.57 2.00 -4.67
C GLY A 60 13.09 1.80 -4.57
N LYS A 61 13.88 2.22 -5.57
CA LYS A 61 15.36 2.16 -5.48
C LYS A 61 15.96 3.31 -4.66
N GLU A 62 15.23 4.40 -4.52
CA GLU A 62 15.67 5.61 -3.81
C GLU A 62 15.35 5.53 -2.31
N SER A 63 14.26 4.83 -1.94
CA SER A 63 13.82 4.71 -0.55
C SER A 63 13.30 3.31 -0.23
N SER A 64 13.87 2.70 0.81
CA SER A 64 13.41 1.42 1.35
C SER A 64 12.00 1.52 1.97
N PHE A 65 11.67 2.67 2.56
CA PHE A 65 10.34 2.95 3.11
C PHE A 65 9.29 3.00 2.00
N VAL A 66 9.53 3.79 0.94
CA VAL A 66 8.60 3.87 -0.20
C VAL A 66 8.48 2.52 -0.88
N ARG A 67 9.59 1.79 -1.04
CA ARG A 67 9.57 0.44 -1.62
C ARG A 67 8.71 -0.52 -0.80
N ALA A 68 8.83 -0.50 0.54
CA ALA A 68 8.06 -1.37 1.41
C ALA A 68 6.55 -1.14 1.27
N HIS A 69 6.10 0.12 1.30
CA HIS A 69 4.70 0.47 1.08
C HIS A 69 4.22 0.13 -0.34
N ALA A 70 5.03 0.43 -1.36
CA ALA A 70 4.69 0.15 -2.76
C ALA A 70 4.57 -1.36 -3.03
N VAL A 71 5.50 -2.19 -2.54
CA VAL A 71 5.46 -3.65 -2.70
C VAL A 71 4.28 -4.25 -1.94
N GLU A 72 4.05 -3.85 -0.69
CA GLU A 72 2.96 -4.37 0.14
C GLU A 72 1.59 -3.98 -0.44
N SER A 73 1.43 -2.75 -0.93
CA SER A 73 0.23 -2.28 -1.64
C SER A 73 0.02 -3.00 -2.97
N LEU A 74 1.07 -3.20 -3.77
CA LEU A 74 0.98 -3.92 -5.04
C LEU A 74 0.48 -5.36 -4.84
N ASN A 75 1.07 -6.07 -3.88
CA ASN A 75 0.63 -7.42 -3.50
C ASN A 75 -0.83 -7.43 -3.04
N PHE A 76 -1.26 -6.40 -2.28
CA PHE A 76 -2.64 -6.30 -1.82
C PHE A 76 -3.61 -6.09 -2.99
N GLN A 77 -3.27 -5.21 -3.93
CA GLN A 77 -4.09 -4.99 -5.11
C GLN A 77 -4.21 -6.23 -6.00
N ILE A 78 -3.16 -7.05 -6.08
CA ILE A 78 -3.26 -8.34 -6.77
C ILE A 78 -4.18 -9.30 -6.00
N THR A 79 -4.09 -9.32 -4.67
CA THR A 79 -4.99 -10.11 -3.81
C THR A 79 -6.45 -9.70 -4.00
N VAL A 80 -6.73 -8.39 -4.04
CA VAL A 80 -8.06 -7.84 -4.32
C VAL A 80 -8.51 -8.19 -5.73
N ALA A 81 -7.64 -8.09 -6.73
CA ALA A 81 -7.99 -8.45 -8.12
C ALA A 81 -8.39 -9.92 -8.26
N ILE A 82 -7.69 -10.83 -7.55
CA ILE A 82 -8.05 -12.25 -7.50
C ILE A 82 -9.42 -12.43 -6.83
N ALA A 83 -9.65 -11.81 -5.67
CA ALA A 83 -10.94 -11.90 -4.95
C ALA A 83 -12.11 -11.33 -5.76
N MET A 84 -11.89 -10.23 -6.48
CA MET A 84 -12.86 -9.63 -7.40
C MET A 84 -13.15 -10.54 -8.60
N THR A 85 -12.12 -11.19 -9.17
CA THR A 85 -12.27 -12.15 -10.27
C THR A 85 -13.10 -13.35 -9.83
N VAL A 86 -12.81 -13.93 -8.66
CA VAL A 86 -13.60 -15.04 -8.09
C VAL A 86 -15.05 -14.60 -7.85
N SER A 87 -15.26 -13.40 -7.31
CA SER A 87 -16.62 -12.85 -7.12
C SER A 87 -17.37 -12.70 -8.44
N ALA A 88 -16.72 -12.22 -9.50
CA ALA A 88 -17.33 -12.10 -10.83
C ALA A 88 -17.72 -13.47 -11.40
N LEU A 89 -16.87 -14.50 -11.24
CA LEU A 89 -17.21 -15.86 -11.64
C LEU A 89 -18.41 -16.41 -10.86
N LEU A 90 -18.52 -16.12 -9.56
CA LEU A 90 -19.67 -16.49 -8.73
C LEU A 90 -20.96 -15.78 -9.14
N VAL A 91 -20.88 -14.53 -9.65
CA VAL A 91 -22.04 -13.86 -10.28
C VAL A 91 -22.51 -14.67 -11.47
N CYS A 92 -21.62 -15.02 -12.40
CA CYS A 92 -21.99 -15.75 -13.61
C CYS A 92 -22.55 -17.15 -13.32
N ALA A 93 -22.06 -17.82 -12.27
CA ALA A 93 -22.47 -19.18 -11.94
C ALA A 93 -23.78 -19.25 -11.14
N LEU A 94 -23.95 -18.39 -10.13
CA LEU A 94 -25.01 -18.53 -9.11
C LEU A 94 -25.81 -17.24 -8.87
N GLY A 95 -25.45 -16.12 -9.50
CA GLY A 95 -26.08 -14.81 -9.26
C GLY A 95 -25.73 -14.17 -7.91
N LEU A 96 -24.90 -14.82 -7.07
CA LEU A 96 -24.63 -14.41 -5.69
C LEU A 96 -23.33 -13.59 -5.51
N GLY A 97 -22.49 -13.48 -6.54
CA GLY A 97 -21.17 -12.84 -6.42
C GLY A 97 -21.18 -11.32 -6.22
N PHE A 98 -22.35 -10.66 -6.30
CA PHE A 98 -22.48 -9.22 -6.06
C PHE A 98 -22.16 -8.87 -4.60
N ILE A 99 -22.62 -9.69 -3.65
CA ILE A 99 -22.40 -9.44 -2.21
C ILE A 99 -20.91 -9.60 -1.89
N THR A 100 -20.27 -10.67 -2.37
CA THR A 100 -18.84 -10.92 -2.12
C THR A 100 -17.95 -9.87 -2.79
N GLY A 101 -18.32 -9.42 -4.00
CA GLY A 101 -17.65 -8.34 -4.70
C GLY A 101 -17.75 -7.00 -3.95
N ALA A 102 -18.95 -6.65 -3.46
CA ALA A 102 -19.17 -5.43 -2.69
C ALA A 102 -18.37 -5.42 -1.37
N ILE A 103 -18.36 -6.55 -0.64
CA ILE A 103 -17.56 -6.70 0.58
C ILE A 103 -16.06 -6.56 0.28
N THR A 104 -15.59 -7.22 -0.79
CA THR A 104 -14.18 -7.14 -1.21
C THR A 104 -13.78 -5.72 -1.54
N PHE A 105 -14.61 -5.00 -2.31
CA PHE A 105 -14.38 -3.60 -2.65
C PHE A 105 -14.31 -2.72 -1.39
N LEU A 106 -15.29 -2.82 -0.50
CA LEU A 106 -15.32 -2.01 0.72
C LEU A 106 -14.12 -2.30 1.63
N ALA A 107 -13.78 -3.58 1.83
CA ALA A 107 -12.60 -3.98 2.60
C ALA A 107 -11.31 -3.43 1.98
N SER A 108 -11.20 -3.44 0.64
CA SER A 108 -10.04 -2.88 -0.06
C SER A 108 -9.84 -1.39 0.20
N VAL A 109 -10.93 -0.61 0.15
CA VAL A 109 -10.88 0.83 0.43
C VAL A 109 -10.49 1.09 1.88
N VAL A 110 -11.14 0.41 2.84
CA VAL A 110 -10.85 0.59 4.27
C VAL A 110 -9.39 0.25 4.59
N PHE A 111 -8.89 -0.89 4.11
CA PHE A 111 -7.51 -1.28 4.37
C PHE A 111 -6.50 -0.35 3.69
N SER A 112 -6.76 0.12 2.47
CA SER A 112 -5.89 1.09 1.81
C SER A 112 -5.87 2.45 2.51
N VAL A 113 -7.00 2.91 3.06
CA VAL A 113 -7.02 4.13 3.89
C VAL A 113 -6.19 3.94 5.16
N MET A 114 -6.38 2.85 5.90
CA MET A 114 -5.57 2.59 7.11
C MET A 114 -4.08 2.49 6.81
N ALA A 115 -3.72 1.82 5.72
CA ALA A 115 -2.33 1.72 5.27
C ALA A 115 -1.74 3.08 4.90
N GLY A 116 -2.53 3.94 4.23
CA GLY A 116 -2.16 5.31 3.91
C GLY A 116 -1.95 6.17 5.16
N LEU A 117 -2.85 6.10 6.14
CA LEU A 117 -2.70 6.80 7.42
C LEU A 117 -1.43 6.35 8.16
N LYS A 118 -1.15 5.04 8.18
CA LYS A 118 0.08 4.51 8.77
C LYS A 118 1.33 4.98 8.05
N ALA A 119 1.30 5.04 6.72
CA ALA A 119 2.39 5.60 5.93
C ALA A 119 2.63 7.10 6.24
N ASN A 120 1.57 7.88 6.48
CA ASN A 120 1.65 9.28 6.89
C ASN A 120 2.35 9.44 8.26
N ASP A 121 2.05 8.53 9.19
CA ASP A 121 2.71 8.49 10.51
C ASP A 121 4.19 8.09 10.39
N GLY A 122 4.60 7.53 9.24
CA GLY A 122 5.94 6.99 9.00
C GLY A 122 6.08 5.54 9.47
N GLU A 123 4.95 4.85 9.65
CA GLU A 123 4.89 3.45 10.08
C GLU A 123 4.65 2.52 8.89
N LEU A 124 5.39 1.41 8.86
CA LEU A 124 5.11 0.34 7.91
C LEU A 124 3.78 -0.34 8.29
N TYR A 125 2.92 -0.52 7.29
CA TYR A 125 1.66 -1.25 7.45
C TYR A 125 1.75 -2.59 6.74
N ARG A 126 1.26 -3.67 7.37
CA ARG A 126 1.07 -4.97 6.72
C ARG A 126 -0.40 -5.27 6.65
N TYR A 127 -0.89 -5.53 5.44
CA TYR A 127 -2.29 -5.89 5.25
C TYR A 127 -2.58 -7.23 5.94
N PRO A 128 -3.71 -7.34 6.67
CA PRO A 128 -4.10 -8.58 7.34
C PRO A 128 -4.26 -9.76 6.37
N VAL A 129 -4.80 -9.49 5.18
CA VAL A 129 -4.94 -10.46 4.09
C VAL A 129 -4.17 -9.94 2.89
N ASN A 130 -3.07 -10.62 2.54
CA ASN A 130 -2.21 -10.22 1.43
C ASN A 130 -1.34 -11.38 0.91
N ILE A 131 -1.43 -11.64 -0.38
CA ILE A 131 -0.59 -12.61 -1.09
C ILE A 131 0.70 -11.91 -1.53
N ARG A 132 1.81 -12.20 -0.83
CA ARG A 132 3.11 -11.53 -1.04
C ARG A 132 3.94 -12.18 -2.14
N MET A 133 3.60 -11.87 -3.39
CA MET A 133 4.29 -12.39 -4.57
C MET A 133 5.55 -11.58 -4.93
N VAL A 134 5.43 -10.26 -4.88
CA VAL A 134 6.53 -9.33 -5.17
C VAL A 134 7.34 -9.08 -3.89
N LYS A 135 8.68 -9.05 -4.02
CA LYS A 135 9.64 -8.86 -2.92
C LYS A 135 10.57 -7.68 -3.20
#